data_AF-A0A534Q7E0-F1
#
_entry.id   AF-A0A534Q7E0-F1
#
_cell.length_a   1.000
_cell.length_b   1.000
_cell.length_c   1.000
_cell.angle_alpha   90.00
_cell.angle_beta   90.00
_cell.angle_gamma   90.00
#
_symmetry.space_group_name_H-M   'P 1'
#
loop_
_entity.id
_entity.type
_entity.pdbx_description
1 polymer ?
#
loop_
_entity_poly.entity_id
_entity_poly.type
_entity_poly.pdbx_seq_one_letter_code
_entity_poly.pdbx_strand_id
1 'polypeptide(L)'
;MLHDLRIPKAPAYRLHSLEEPRVSAAGIEHGPERGRELLRWRDVIGAVAAEVGEPKGVHTIVFDLLARASRGARVAVRLDAEPGGAAAAVAQTIAAALGDRARPSIKSLAIDGTTSLWFPDLASFEAIASDELAGS
;
A
#
# COMPACT_ATOMS: atom_id res chain seq x y z
N MET A 1 -34.73 -12.15 -13.46
CA MET A 1 -33.66 -11.14 -13.40
C MET A 1 -32.57 -11.74 -12.55
N LEU A 2 -31.56 -12.34 -13.17
CA LEU A 2 -30.46 -13.00 -12.46
C LEU A 2 -29.61 -11.90 -11.82
N HIS A 3 -29.51 -11.90 -10.49
CA HIS A 3 -28.51 -11.12 -9.79
C HIS A 3 -27.15 -11.64 -10.22
N ASP A 4 -26.40 -10.77 -10.89
CA ASP A 4 -25.01 -10.99 -11.24
C ASP A 4 -24.21 -11.09 -9.93
N LEU A 5 -24.16 -12.31 -9.39
CA LEU A 5 -23.30 -12.67 -8.27
C LEU A 5 -21.87 -12.51 -8.77
N ARG A 6 -21.33 -11.28 -8.64
CA ARG A 6 -19.91 -11.04 -8.80
C ARG A 6 -19.19 -11.93 -7.79
N ILE A 7 -18.74 -13.09 -8.26
CA ILE A 7 -17.82 -13.94 -7.53
C ILE A 7 -16.67 -13.02 -7.11
N PRO A 8 -16.31 -12.95 -5.80
CA PRO A 8 -15.17 -12.16 -5.39
C PRO A 8 -13.95 -12.68 -6.16
N LYS A 9 -13.43 -11.85 -7.07
CA LYS A 9 -12.21 -12.14 -7.80
C LYS A 9 -11.12 -12.26 -6.74
N ALA A 10 -10.45 -13.41 -6.67
CA ALA A 10 -9.34 -13.59 -5.76
C ALA A 10 -8.31 -12.46 -6.01
N PRO A 11 -7.77 -11.82 -4.96
CA PRO A 11 -6.83 -10.72 -5.13
C PRO A 11 -5.64 -11.19 -5.99
N ALA A 12 -5.18 -10.31 -6.88
CA ALA A 12 -4.13 -10.62 -7.85
C ALA A 12 -2.76 -10.90 -7.19
N TYR A 13 -2.67 -10.72 -5.87
CA TYR A 13 -1.51 -10.97 -5.04
C TYR A 13 -1.93 -11.39 -3.63
N ARG A 14 -1.05 -12.08 -2.91
CA ARG A 14 -1.25 -12.37 -1.48
C ARG A 14 -0.74 -11.19 -0.67
N LEU A 15 -1.62 -10.56 0.12
CA LEU A 15 -1.26 -9.54 1.08
C LEU A 15 -0.48 -10.15 2.25
N HIS A 16 0.64 -9.55 2.61
CA HIS A 16 1.46 -9.91 3.76
C HIS A 16 1.62 -8.66 4.64
N SER A 17 1.20 -8.77 5.88
CA SER A 17 1.55 -7.79 6.91
C SER A 17 3.00 -8.03 7.33
N LEU A 18 3.83 -7.00 7.19
CA LEU A 18 5.19 -7.04 7.69
C LEU A 18 5.19 -6.77 9.19
N GLU A 19 6.01 -7.51 9.94
CA GLU A 19 6.23 -7.27 11.36
C GLU A 19 7.13 -6.02 11.54
N GLU A 20 6.71 -5.07 12.39
CA GLU A 20 7.45 -3.84 12.73
C GLU A 20 8.11 -3.08 11.55
N PRO A 21 7.33 -2.74 10.50
CA PRO A 21 7.90 -2.17 9.29
C PRO A 21 8.46 -0.76 9.55
N ARG A 22 9.64 -0.46 9.00
CA ARG A 22 10.22 0.88 9.00
C ARG A 22 10.63 1.28 7.59
N VAL A 23 10.08 2.40 7.14
CA VAL A 23 10.34 2.95 5.81
C VAL A 23 11.63 3.78 5.85
N SER A 24 12.51 3.56 4.88
CA SER A 24 13.77 4.27 4.74
C SER A 24 14.08 4.58 3.28
N ALA A 25 15.16 5.33 3.03
CA ALA A 25 15.65 5.56 1.66
C ALA A 25 16.09 4.27 0.94
N ALA A 26 16.47 3.21 1.67
CA ALA A 26 16.94 1.95 1.08
C ALA A 26 15.80 0.98 0.74
N GLY A 27 14.65 1.11 1.41
CA GLY A 27 13.53 0.18 1.31
C GLY A 27 12.68 0.17 2.57
N ILE A 28 11.94 -0.91 2.76
CA ILE A 28 11.16 -1.20 3.96
C ILE A 28 11.89 -2.28 4.74
N GLU A 29 12.38 -1.91 5.92
CA GLU A 29 12.91 -2.87 6.89
C GLU A 29 11.77 -3.52 7.67
N HIS A 30 11.85 -4.80 7.96
CA HIS A 30 10.83 -5.50 8.75
C HIS A 30 11.39 -6.70 9.51
N GLY A 31 10.58 -7.22 10.43
CA GLY A 31 10.96 -8.30 11.34
C GLY A 31 11.64 -7.78 12.63
N PRO A 32 11.97 -8.71 13.54
CA PRO A 32 12.56 -8.38 14.82
C PRO A 32 13.92 -7.68 14.67
N GLU A 33 14.28 -6.83 15.63
CA GLU A 33 15.54 -6.05 15.59
C GLU A 33 16.77 -6.91 15.28
N ARG A 34 16.85 -8.11 15.87
CA ARG A 34 17.89 -9.10 15.58
C ARG A 34 17.49 -9.94 14.36
N GLY A 35 17.72 -9.41 13.17
CA GLY A 35 17.44 -10.12 11.91
C GLY A 35 16.51 -9.39 10.97
N ARG A 36 16.48 -8.06 11.03
CA ARG A 36 15.70 -7.24 10.09
C ARG A 36 15.99 -7.62 8.64
N GLU A 37 14.93 -7.90 7.92
CA GLU A 37 14.94 -8.09 6.47
C GLU A 37 14.67 -6.76 5.77
N LEU A 38 15.18 -6.61 4.54
CA LEU A 38 15.01 -5.40 3.74
C LEU A 38 14.30 -5.72 2.43
N LEU A 39 13.06 -5.22 2.29
CA LEU A 39 12.39 -5.11 1.01
C LEU A 39 12.89 -3.86 0.28
N ARG A 40 13.71 -4.05 -0.76
CA ARG A 40 14.31 -2.92 -1.49
C ARG A 40 13.31 -2.28 -2.44
N TRP A 41 13.44 -0.96 -2.62
CA TRP A 41 12.58 -0.20 -3.55
C TRP A 41 12.65 -0.64 -5.01
N ARG A 42 13.77 -1.25 -5.43
CA ARG A 42 13.93 -1.83 -6.78
C ARG A 42 13.03 -3.04 -7.00
N ASP A 43 12.63 -3.73 -5.93
CA ASP A 43 11.82 -4.94 -5.97
C ASP A 43 10.32 -4.60 -5.85
N VAL A 44 9.99 -3.40 -5.36
CA VAL A 44 8.62 -2.84 -5.35
C VAL A 44 8.26 -2.38 -6.77
N ILE A 45 7.17 -2.87 -7.34
CA ILE A 45 6.74 -2.56 -8.71
C ILE A 45 5.60 -1.54 -8.79
N GLY A 46 4.92 -1.29 -7.67
CA GLY A 46 3.89 -0.25 -7.56
C GLY A 46 3.45 -0.05 -6.11
N ALA A 47 2.83 1.09 -5.83
CA ALA A 47 2.23 1.37 -4.53
C ALA A 47 0.97 2.22 -4.69
N VAL A 48 -0.05 1.93 -3.89
CA VAL A 48 -1.30 2.69 -3.76
C VAL A 48 -1.49 3.09 -2.30
N ALA A 49 -2.23 4.17 -2.07
CA ALA A 49 -2.55 4.63 -0.73
C ALA A 49 -4.00 5.10 -0.67
N ALA A 50 -4.63 4.89 0.47
CA ALA A 50 -5.98 5.37 0.73
C ALA A 50 -6.17 5.65 2.21
N GLU A 51 -7.14 6.52 2.51
CA GLU A 51 -7.68 6.59 3.86
C GLU A 51 -8.74 5.50 4.03
N VAL A 52 -8.66 4.77 5.13
CA VAL A 52 -9.55 3.64 5.43
C VAL A 52 -10.10 3.77 6.84
N GLY A 53 -11.42 3.72 6.97
CA GLY A 53 -12.11 3.74 8.25
C GLY A 53 -13.47 4.41 8.18
N GLU A 54 -14.08 4.67 9.33
CA GLU A 54 -15.40 5.29 9.37
C GLU A 54 -15.32 6.81 9.12
N PRO A 55 -16.26 7.41 8.35
CA PRO A 55 -16.21 8.85 8.00
C PRO A 55 -16.19 9.80 9.19
N LYS A 56 -16.73 9.36 10.34
CA LYS A 56 -16.80 10.14 11.59
C LYS A 56 -16.08 9.44 12.74
N GLY A 57 -15.37 8.35 12.45
CA GLY A 57 -14.74 7.49 13.43
C GLY A 57 -13.24 7.37 13.20
N VAL A 58 -12.66 6.32 13.76
CA VAL A 58 -11.23 6.02 13.60
C VAL A 58 -10.96 5.68 12.15
N HIS A 59 -9.95 6.33 11.58
CA HIS A 59 -9.47 6.10 10.23
C HIS A 59 -7.94 6.14 10.22
N THR A 60 -7.35 5.43 9.28
CA THR A 60 -5.90 5.32 9.10
C THR A 60 -5.54 5.48 7.64
N ILE A 61 -4.29 5.86 7.36
CA ILE A 61 -3.79 5.87 5.99
C ILE A 61 -3.10 4.55 5.74
N VAL A 62 -3.62 3.82 4.77
CA VAL A 62 -3.14 2.50 4.36
C VAL A 62 -2.33 2.64 3.07
N PHE A 63 -1.19 1.98 3.01
CA PHE A 63 -0.36 1.86 1.81
C PHE A 63 -0.22 0.39 1.44
N ASP A 64 -0.63 0.02 0.23
CA ASP A 64 -0.36 -1.31 -0.33
C ASP A 64 0.75 -1.19 -1.37
N LEU A 65 1.86 -1.90 -1.13
CA LEU A 65 3.02 -1.95 -2.00
C LEU A 65 3.14 -3.33 -2.63
N LEU A 66 3.06 -3.40 -3.95
CA LEU A 66 3.27 -4.64 -4.69
C LEU A 66 4.77 -4.82 -4.95
N ALA A 67 5.34 -5.95 -4.55
CA ALA A 67 6.74 -6.29 -4.74
C ALA A 67 6.94 -7.66 -5.38
N ARG A 68 8.11 -7.85 -5.99
CA ARG A 68 8.59 -9.16 -6.47
C ARG A 68 9.46 -9.80 -5.39
N ALA A 69 9.06 -10.96 -4.93
CA ALA A 69 9.88 -11.79 -4.06
C ALA A 69 11.02 -12.46 -4.87
N SER A 70 12.01 -13.00 -4.16
CA SER A 70 13.23 -13.63 -4.72
C SER A 70 12.99 -14.79 -5.70
N ARG A 71 11.77 -15.36 -5.75
CA ARG A 71 11.35 -16.40 -6.69
C ARG A 71 10.38 -15.92 -7.78
N GLY A 72 10.27 -14.61 -7.98
CA GLY A 72 9.36 -14.00 -8.96
C GLY A 72 7.90 -13.94 -8.52
N ALA A 73 7.56 -14.47 -7.34
CA ALA A 73 6.22 -14.34 -6.77
C ALA A 73 5.89 -12.87 -6.47
N ARG A 74 4.66 -12.45 -6.76
CA ARG A 74 4.15 -11.13 -6.39
C ARG A 74 3.62 -11.18 -4.95
N VAL A 75 4.13 -10.32 -4.09
CA VAL A 75 3.66 -10.14 -2.70
C VAL A 75 3.23 -8.69 -2.54
N ALA A 76 2.13 -8.45 -1.83
CA ALA A 76 1.83 -7.10 -1.38
C ALA A 76 2.18 -6.93 0.08
N VAL A 77 2.69 -5.75 0.40
CA VAL A 77 3.02 -5.31 1.76
C VAL A 77 2.08 -4.19 2.12
N ARG A 78 1.44 -4.29 3.28
CA ARG A 78 0.65 -3.20 3.86
C ARG A 78 1.47 -2.43 4.88
N LEU A 79 1.38 -1.11 4.81
CA LEU A 79 1.81 -0.19 5.85
C LEU A 79 0.62 0.64 6.31
N ASP A 80 0.55 0.94 7.60
CA ASP A 80 -0.45 1.81 8.18
C ASP A 80 0.25 3.02 8.81
N ALA A 81 -0.36 4.20 8.67
CA ALA A 81 0.13 5.42 9.29
C ALA A 81 -1.04 6.28 9.77
N GLU A 82 -0.82 7.01 10.86
CA GLU A 82 -1.76 8.03 11.30
C GLU A 82 -1.90 9.12 10.22
N PRO A 83 -3.13 9.63 9.99
CA PRO A 83 -3.36 10.75 9.10
C PRO A 83 -2.50 11.97 9.42
N GLY A 84 -2.17 12.74 8.39
CA GLY A 84 -1.35 13.96 8.50
C GLY A 84 0.14 13.72 8.25
N GLY A 85 1.01 14.36 9.04
CA GLY A 85 2.44 14.47 8.73
C GLY A 85 3.18 13.12 8.63
N ALA A 86 2.79 12.13 9.44
CA ALA A 86 3.39 10.80 9.42
C ALA A 86 3.10 10.08 8.09
N ALA A 87 1.84 10.04 7.67
CA ALA A 87 1.44 9.48 6.38
C ALA A 87 2.07 10.23 5.20
N ALA A 88 2.14 11.56 5.26
CA ALA A 88 2.78 12.37 4.21
C ALA A 88 4.28 12.04 4.07
N ALA A 89 5.01 11.87 5.17
CA ALA A 89 6.43 11.51 5.15
C ALA A 89 6.68 10.11 4.54
N VAL A 90 5.82 9.14 4.87
CA VAL A 90 5.84 7.81 4.25
C VAL A 90 5.57 7.92 2.75
N ALA A 91 4.53 8.65 2.35
CA ALA A 91 4.17 8.86 0.95
C ALA A 91 5.30 9.54 0.16
N GLN A 92 5.96 10.55 0.72
CA GLN A 92 7.11 11.23 0.11
C GLN A 92 8.28 10.27 -0.12
N THR A 93 8.57 9.41 0.86
CA THR A 93 9.64 8.42 0.74
C THR A 93 9.33 7.42 -0.37
N ILE A 94 8.10 6.91 -0.41
CA ILE A 94 7.64 5.98 -1.45
C ILE A 94 7.66 6.66 -2.83
N ALA A 95 7.13 7.89 -2.94
CA ALA A 95 7.08 8.64 -4.19
C ALA A 95 8.48 8.90 -4.75
N ALA A 96 9.42 9.33 -3.91
CA ALA A 96 10.81 9.57 -4.30
C ALA A 96 11.51 8.28 -4.77
N ALA A 97 11.27 7.16 -4.10
CA ALA A 97 11.90 5.89 -4.44
C ALA A 97 11.30 5.22 -5.68
N LEU A 98 9.99 5.37 -5.90
CA LEU A 98 9.28 4.75 -7.02
C LEU A 98 9.31 5.61 -8.28
N GLY A 99 9.38 6.93 -8.15
CA GLY A 99 9.28 7.86 -9.28
C GLY A 99 7.97 7.68 -10.04
N ASP A 100 8.06 7.43 -11.34
CA ASP A 100 6.88 7.23 -12.20
C ASP A 100 6.06 5.99 -11.86
N ARG A 101 6.64 5.01 -11.13
CA ARG A 101 5.93 3.82 -10.66
C ARG A 101 4.98 4.10 -9.50
N ALA A 102 5.10 5.27 -8.84
CA ALA A 102 4.16 5.68 -7.80
C ALA A 102 2.78 6.01 -8.43
N ARG A 103 1.71 5.44 -7.87
CA ARG A 103 0.35 5.74 -8.32
C ARG A 103 -0.07 7.17 -7.96
N PRO A 104 -1.07 7.75 -8.65
CA PRO A 104 -1.56 9.09 -8.36
C PRO A 104 -1.93 9.30 -6.89
N SER A 105 -2.50 8.28 -6.22
CA SER A 105 -2.86 8.35 -4.81
C SER A 105 -1.65 8.58 -3.88
N ILE A 106 -0.50 7.97 -4.20
CA ILE A 106 0.76 8.19 -3.48
C ILE A 106 1.27 9.61 -3.74
N LYS A 107 1.25 10.04 -5.00
CA LYS A 107 1.76 11.37 -5.40
C LYS A 107 0.95 12.50 -4.75
N SER A 108 -0.38 12.41 -4.75
CA SER A 108 -1.25 13.41 -4.10
C SER A 108 -1.00 13.44 -2.59
N LEU A 109 -0.93 12.29 -1.92
CA LEU A 109 -0.62 12.25 -0.49
C LEU A 109 0.78 12.80 -0.17
N ALA A 110 1.77 12.55 -1.02
CA ALA A 110 3.13 13.05 -0.83
C ALA A 110 3.24 14.59 -0.96
N ILE A 111 2.47 15.19 -1.86
CA ILE A 111 2.52 16.63 -2.16
C ILE A 111 1.56 17.42 -1.27
N ASP A 112 0.30 16.97 -1.21
CA ASP A 112 -0.81 17.71 -0.59
C ASP A 112 -1.10 17.26 0.84
N GLY A 113 -0.47 16.16 1.30
CA GLY A 113 -0.74 15.57 2.62
C GLY A 113 -2.14 14.99 2.75
N THR A 114 -2.88 14.87 1.65
CA THR A 114 -4.28 14.40 1.62
C THR A 114 -4.40 13.20 0.69
N THR A 115 -5.17 12.19 1.07
CA THR A 115 -5.45 11.04 0.20
C THR A 115 -6.49 11.41 -0.85
N SER A 116 -6.29 10.93 -2.08
CA SER A 116 -7.27 11.07 -3.16
C SER A 116 -8.32 9.95 -3.14
N LEU A 117 -8.17 8.96 -2.25
CA LEU A 117 -8.97 7.76 -2.15
C LEU A 117 -9.40 7.55 -0.70
N TRP A 118 -10.66 7.19 -0.51
CA TRP A 118 -11.25 6.94 0.79
C TRP A 118 -12.15 5.70 0.73
N PHE A 119 -12.05 4.84 1.74
CA PHE A 119 -12.86 3.62 1.84
C PHE A 119 -13.39 3.41 3.27
N PRO A 120 -14.61 2.85 3.42
CA PRO A 120 -15.18 2.61 4.74
C PRO A 120 -14.48 1.49 5.52
N ASP A 121 -13.83 0.56 4.81
CA ASP A 121 -13.18 -0.62 5.38
C ASP A 121 -12.07 -1.14 4.46
N LEU A 122 -11.22 -2.02 5.01
CA LEU A 122 -10.07 -2.60 4.29
C LEU A 122 -10.50 -3.51 3.14
N ALA A 123 -11.64 -4.19 3.24
CA ALA A 123 -12.12 -5.09 2.19
C ALA A 123 -12.49 -4.31 0.91
N SER A 124 -13.11 -3.15 1.08
CA SER A 124 -13.45 -2.23 0.00
C SER A 124 -12.21 -1.66 -0.67
N PHE A 125 -11.20 -1.29 0.13
CA PHE A 125 -9.90 -0.85 -0.39
C PHE A 125 -9.18 -1.95 -1.17
N GLU A 126 -9.10 -3.18 -0.62
CA GLU A 126 -8.39 -4.31 -1.23
C GLU A 126 -8.92 -4.68 -2.62
N ALA A 127 -10.24 -4.59 -2.81
CA ALA A 127 -10.86 -4.84 -4.11
C ALA A 127 -10.34 -3.88 -5.19
N ILE A 128 -10.16 -2.60 -4.86
CA ILE A 128 -9.67 -1.57 -5.80
C ILE A 128 -8.14 -1.65 -5.93
N ALA A 129 -7.42 -1.76 -4.82
CA ALA A 129 -5.97 -1.86 -4.79
C ALA A 129 -5.47 -3.04 -5.65
N SER A 130 -6.18 -4.17 -5.61
CA SER A 130 -5.85 -5.33 -6.44
C SER A 130 -5.90 -5.02 -7.93
N ASP A 131 -6.89 -4.26 -8.40
CA ASP A 131 -7.01 -3.93 -9.82
C ASP A 131 -6.00 -2.84 -10.23
N GLU A 132 -5.79 -1.82 -9.38
CA GLU A 132 -4.78 -0.76 -9.64
C GLU A 132 -3.35 -1.31 -9.70
N LEU A 133 -3.02 -2.28 -8.86
CA LEU A 133 -1.68 -2.88 -8.82
C LEU A 133 -1.52 -4.01 -9.85
N ALA A 134 -2.59 -4.69 -10.25
CA ALA A 134 -2.54 -5.73 -11.28
C ALA A 134 -2.26 -5.18 -12.68
N GLY A 135 -2.65 -3.94 -12.99
CA GLY A 135 -2.39 -3.26 -14.27
C GLY A 135 -0.92 -2.86 -14.50
N SER A 136 0.04 -3.38 -13.73
CA SER A 136 1.48 -3.05 -13.75
C SER A 136 2.36 -4.17 -14.33
#